data_AF-A0A4Y2E3C7-F1
#
_entry.id   AF-A0A4Y2E3C7-F1
#
_cell.length_a   1.000
_cell.length_b   1.000
_cell.length_c   1.000
_cell.angle_alpha   90.00
_cell.angle_beta   90.00
_cell.angle_gamma   90.00
#
_symmetry.space_group_name_H-M   'P 1'
#
loop_
_entity.id
_entity.type
_entity.pdbx_description
1 polymer ?
#
loop_
_entity_poly.entity_id
_entity_poly.type
_entity_poly.pdbx_seq_one_letter_code
_entity_poly.pdbx_strand_id
1 'polypeptide(L)'
;MPRSTRIFKKRSGKIYKKSEKVVTQVENLSPNGQQICDKERKIPNIDYSFSAENTGKGVLNSIIDANILALVFKNFVNCKNCNSGLELQVLKSTSGLAVSFILNCFQCEYTHEFSSSEFHEGIQIATVNTRYFYVLRSIGKGAEAGRMFCSVMNLPQPLQDFKTIIKDF
;
A
#
# COMPACT_ATOMS: atom_id res chain seq x y z
N MET A 1 27.88 -35.75 36.45
CA MET A 1 27.48 -34.71 35.48
C MET A 1 27.63 -33.33 36.13
N PRO A 2 28.36 -32.38 35.52
CA PRO A 2 28.55 -31.06 36.11
C PRO A 2 27.32 -30.17 35.86
N ARG A 3 26.83 -29.48 36.90
CA ARG A 3 25.80 -28.42 36.76
C ARG A 3 26.49 -27.11 36.40
N SER A 4 26.12 -26.56 35.24
CA SER A 4 26.59 -25.29 34.72
C SER A 4 26.23 -24.12 35.66
N THR A 5 27.22 -23.30 35.98
CA THR A 5 27.11 -22.00 36.66
C THR A 5 26.82 -20.90 35.62
N ARG A 6 25.60 -20.35 35.62
CA ARG A 6 25.34 -19.02 35.05
C ARG A 6 24.68 -18.13 36.08
N ILE A 7 25.46 -17.18 36.56
CA ILE A 7 25.05 -16.08 37.44
C ILE A 7 24.33 -15.05 36.56
N PHE A 8 23.06 -14.78 36.84
CA PHE A 8 22.31 -13.69 36.19
C PHE A 8 22.85 -12.34 36.67
N LYS A 9 23.39 -11.52 35.75
CA LYS A 9 23.70 -10.11 36.03
C LYS A 9 22.40 -9.34 36.25
N LYS A 10 22.18 -8.84 37.47
CA LYS A 10 21.13 -7.85 37.77
C LYS A 10 21.43 -6.56 36.99
N ARG A 11 20.48 -6.10 36.17
CA ARG A 11 20.55 -4.76 35.55
C ARG A 11 20.31 -3.72 36.65
N SER A 12 21.24 -2.80 36.82
CA SER A 12 21.12 -1.66 37.73
C SER A 12 20.06 -0.69 37.22
N GLY A 13 19.07 -0.38 38.06
CA GLY A 13 18.05 0.64 37.77
C GLY A 13 18.69 2.03 37.78
N LYS A 14 18.51 2.80 36.71
CA LYS A 14 18.83 4.23 36.73
C LYS A 14 17.67 4.97 37.39
N ILE A 15 18.00 5.63 38.49
CA ILE A 15 17.12 6.55 39.23
C ILE A 15 16.93 7.80 38.37
N TYR A 16 15.69 8.10 38.01
CA TYR A 16 15.35 9.36 37.35
C TYR A 16 15.31 10.48 38.39
N LYS A 17 16.21 11.46 38.29
CA LYS A 17 16.10 12.71 39.05
C LYS A 17 15.11 13.63 38.33
N LYS A 18 14.00 13.93 39.00
CA LYS A 18 13.05 14.98 38.60
C LYS A 18 13.64 16.32 39.05
N SER A 19 13.76 17.29 38.14
CA SER A 19 13.95 18.69 38.50
C SER A 19 13.00 19.56 37.70
N GLU A 20 11.95 20.03 38.37
CA GLU A 20 11.15 21.18 37.96
C GLU A 20 12.01 22.44 38.08
N LYS A 21 12.25 23.16 36.98
CA LYS A 21 12.40 24.62 36.97
C LYS A 21 11.96 25.23 35.64
N VAL A 22 10.80 25.88 35.70
CA VAL A 22 10.48 27.23 35.20
C VAL A 22 10.88 27.60 33.77
N VAL A 23 9.85 27.77 32.93
CA VAL A 23 9.86 28.49 31.66
C VAL A 23 10.15 29.98 31.92
N THR A 24 11.30 30.47 31.46
CA THR A 24 11.42 31.86 30.99
C THR A 24 12.66 31.98 30.10
N GLN A 25 12.47 32.70 28.98
CA GLN A 25 13.45 33.26 28.04
C GLN A 25 13.82 32.42 26.81
N VAL A 26 13.45 33.02 25.68
CA VAL A 26 13.73 32.63 24.30
C VAL A 26 15.15 33.08 23.98
N GLU A 27 16.09 32.14 23.87
CA GLU A 27 17.38 32.38 23.24
C GLU A 27 17.31 31.96 21.77
N ASN A 28 17.48 32.95 20.90
CA ASN A 28 17.58 32.78 19.46
C ASN A 28 18.85 31.98 19.12
N LEU A 29 18.69 30.69 18.85
CA LEU A 29 19.75 29.86 18.29
C LEU A 29 19.82 30.07 16.77
N SER A 30 20.99 30.54 16.34
CA SER A 30 21.40 30.79 14.96
C SER A 30 21.22 29.56 14.06
N PRO A 31 20.69 29.70 12.82
CA PRO A 31 20.46 28.58 11.92
C PRO A 31 21.71 28.31 11.10
N ASN A 32 22.55 27.36 11.52
CA ASN A 32 23.56 26.81 10.62
C ASN A 32 23.77 25.31 10.87
N GLY A 33 23.09 24.54 10.03
CA GLY A 33 23.09 23.10 9.96
C GLY A 33 22.09 22.67 8.90
N GLN A 34 22.27 23.15 7.67
CA GLN A 34 21.48 22.72 6.51
C GLN A 34 21.75 21.23 6.27
N GLN A 35 20.91 20.37 6.84
CA GLN A 35 20.72 19.04 6.29
C GLN A 35 19.96 19.25 4.98
N ILE A 36 20.70 19.22 3.88
CA ILE A 36 20.17 19.36 2.53
C ILE A 36 19.24 18.17 2.30
N CYS A 37 17.95 18.39 2.52
CA CYS A 37 16.92 17.59 1.87
C CYS A 37 17.19 17.69 0.37
N ASP A 38 17.19 16.57 -0.35
CA ASP A 38 17.37 16.55 -1.79
C ASP A 38 16.54 17.68 -2.39
N LYS A 39 17.21 18.57 -3.14
CA LYS A 39 16.61 19.76 -3.77
C LYS A 39 15.23 19.37 -4.29
N GLU A 40 14.21 20.18 -3.98
CA GLU A 40 12.91 20.10 -4.65
C GLU A 40 13.17 20.07 -6.16
N ARG A 41 13.18 18.86 -6.73
CA ARG A 41 13.17 18.70 -8.17
C ARG A 41 11.77 19.10 -8.53
N LYS A 42 11.60 20.36 -8.95
CA LYS A 42 10.44 20.75 -9.75
C LYS A 42 10.37 19.72 -10.85
N ILE A 43 9.39 18.81 -10.76
CA ILE A 43 9.11 17.85 -11.81
C ILE A 43 8.72 18.73 -12.99
N PRO A 44 9.58 18.87 -14.02
CA PRO A 44 9.17 19.63 -15.18
C PRO A 44 7.99 18.86 -15.77
N ASN A 45 6.88 19.55 -16.01
CA ASN A 45 5.74 19.02 -16.75
C ASN A 45 4.77 18.09 -15.96
N ILE A 46 4.27 18.53 -14.80
CA ILE A 46 3.04 17.96 -14.19
C ILE A 46 1.77 18.41 -14.96
N ASP A 47 1.93 19.20 -16.03
CA ASP A 47 0.84 19.59 -16.93
C ASP A 47 0.59 18.55 -18.05
N TYR A 48 1.28 17.41 -18.02
CA TYR A 48 0.75 16.20 -18.67
C TYR A 48 -0.44 15.71 -17.87
N SER A 49 -1.58 16.34 -18.17
CA SER A 49 -2.85 16.05 -17.57
C SER A 49 -3.15 14.56 -17.79
N PHE A 50 -3.03 13.76 -16.72
CA PHE A 50 -3.58 12.39 -16.69
C PHE A 50 -5.10 12.40 -16.95
N SER A 51 -5.74 13.57 -16.92
CA SER A 51 -7.10 13.78 -17.43
C SER A 51 -7.19 13.62 -18.95
N ALA A 52 -6.27 14.14 -19.76
CA ALA A 52 -6.42 14.12 -21.22
C ALA A 52 -6.47 12.69 -21.79
N GLU A 53 -5.74 11.74 -21.22
CA GLU A 53 -5.73 10.34 -21.71
C GLU A 53 -6.92 9.50 -21.22
N ASN A 54 -7.50 9.80 -20.05
CA ASN A 54 -8.57 8.99 -19.46
C ASN A 54 -9.98 9.49 -19.78
N THR A 55 -10.16 10.81 -19.94
CA THR A 55 -11.50 11.38 -20.20
C THR A 55 -12.03 11.07 -21.60
N GLY A 56 -11.15 10.79 -22.58
CA GLY A 56 -11.53 10.50 -23.97
C GLY A 56 -11.95 9.06 -24.26
N LYS A 57 -11.62 8.10 -23.38
CA LYS A 57 -11.90 6.65 -23.58
C LYS A 57 -12.91 6.06 -22.58
N GLY A 58 -13.39 6.83 -21.60
CA GLY A 58 -14.36 6.37 -20.62
C GLY A 58 -13.85 5.32 -19.62
N VAL A 59 -12.53 5.08 -19.57
CA VAL A 59 -11.93 4.10 -18.66
C VAL A 59 -11.70 4.74 -17.29
N LEU A 60 -12.57 4.41 -16.34
CA LEU A 60 -12.52 4.92 -14.96
C LEU A 60 -11.97 3.84 -14.01
N ASN A 61 -10.96 4.17 -13.21
CA ASN A 61 -10.55 3.33 -12.08
C ASN A 61 -11.35 3.74 -10.86
N SER A 62 -12.29 2.89 -10.42
CA SER A 62 -13.10 3.12 -9.24
C SER A 62 -12.58 2.32 -8.05
N ILE A 63 -12.61 2.91 -6.86
CA ILE A 63 -12.35 2.18 -5.61
C ILE A 63 -13.68 1.56 -5.17
N ILE A 64 -13.73 0.23 -5.06
CA ILE A 64 -14.94 -0.52 -4.75
C ILE A 64 -14.64 -1.47 -3.58
N ASP A 65 -15.53 -1.53 -2.59
CA ASP A 65 -15.45 -2.53 -1.53
C ASP A 65 -15.72 -3.93 -2.11
N ALA A 66 -14.74 -4.83 -1.98
CA ALA A 66 -14.81 -6.19 -2.49
C ALA A 66 -15.99 -6.99 -1.90
N ASN A 67 -16.47 -6.66 -0.69
CA ASN A 67 -17.63 -7.31 -0.10
C ASN A 67 -18.92 -6.93 -0.83
N ILE A 68 -19.05 -5.66 -1.23
CA ILE A 68 -20.19 -5.19 -2.03
C ILE A 68 -20.16 -5.89 -3.39
N LEU A 69 -18.98 -5.99 -4.01
CA LEU A 69 -18.83 -6.72 -5.27
C LEU A 69 -19.22 -8.19 -5.11
N ALA A 70 -18.75 -8.86 -4.05
CA ALA A 70 -19.08 -10.26 -3.78
C ALA A 70 -20.59 -10.49 -3.58
N LEU A 71 -21.28 -9.56 -2.91
CA LEU A 71 -22.74 -9.61 -2.77
C LEU A 71 -23.46 -9.48 -4.11
N VAL A 72 -22.98 -8.62 -5.01
CA VAL A 72 -23.54 -8.49 -6.36
C VAL A 72 -23.38 -9.79 -7.14
N PHE A 73 -22.20 -10.41 -7.09
CA PHE A 73 -21.96 -11.70 -7.74
C PHE A 73 -22.88 -12.80 -7.21
N LYS A 74 -23.04 -12.87 -5.88
CA LYS A 74 -23.88 -13.87 -5.22
C LYS A 74 -25.36 -13.76 -5.60
N ASN A 75 -25.87 -12.53 -5.77
CA ASN A 75 -27.30 -12.29 -5.93
C ASN A 75 -27.75 -12.17 -7.40
N PHE A 76 -26.86 -11.75 -8.30
CA PHE A 76 -27.24 -11.36 -9.66
C PHE A 76 -26.46 -12.07 -10.76
N VAL A 77 -25.40 -12.81 -10.44
CA VAL A 77 -24.54 -13.44 -11.45
C VAL A 77 -24.65 -14.96 -11.38
N ASN A 78 -25.03 -15.55 -12.51
CA ASN A 78 -25.16 -17.00 -12.65
C ASN A 78 -23.98 -17.59 -13.40
N CYS A 79 -23.61 -18.82 -13.03
CA CYS A 79 -22.61 -19.60 -13.72
C CYS A 79 -23.06 -19.91 -15.14
N LYS A 80 -22.19 -19.65 -16.13
CA LYS A 80 -22.45 -19.92 -17.54
C LYS A 80 -22.73 -21.41 -17.84
N ASN A 81 -22.17 -22.33 -17.05
CA ASN A 81 -22.22 -23.76 -17.35
C ASN A 81 -23.45 -24.45 -16.76
N CYS A 82 -23.90 -24.05 -15.57
CA CYS A 82 -24.99 -24.72 -14.85
C CYS A 82 -26.11 -23.78 -14.38
N ASN A 83 -26.03 -22.48 -14.68
CA ASN A 83 -26.99 -21.44 -14.26
C ASN A 83 -27.21 -21.33 -12.73
N SER A 84 -26.37 -21.95 -11.90
CA SER A 84 -26.38 -21.75 -10.45
C SER A 84 -25.63 -20.49 -10.03
N GLY A 85 -25.74 -20.08 -8.77
CA GLY A 85 -25.07 -18.88 -8.27
C GLY A 85 -23.53 -19.00 -8.27
N LEU A 86 -22.87 -17.84 -8.32
CA LEU A 86 -21.43 -17.71 -8.21
C LEU A 86 -21.03 -17.03 -6.90
N GLU A 87 -19.90 -17.44 -6.34
CA GLU A 87 -19.27 -16.82 -5.20
C GLU A 87 -17.95 -16.19 -5.61
N LEU A 88 -17.82 -14.89 -5.34
CA LEU A 88 -16.54 -14.18 -5.49
C LEU A 88 -15.82 -14.19 -4.15
N GLN A 89 -14.60 -14.70 -4.13
CA GLN A 89 -13.73 -14.68 -2.96
C GLN A 89 -12.44 -13.91 -3.26
N VAL A 90 -11.95 -13.20 -2.24
CA VAL A 90 -10.66 -12.51 -2.29
C VAL A 90 -9.57 -13.47 -1.85
N LEU A 91 -8.56 -13.66 -2.69
CA LEU A 91 -7.39 -14.45 -2.33
C LEU A 91 -6.47 -13.66 -1.39
N LYS A 92 -5.85 -14.37 -0.45
CA LYS A 92 -4.91 -13.77 0.52
C LYS A 92 -3.62 -13.27 -0.11
N SER A 93 -3.27 -13.80 -1.29
CA SER A 93 -2.11 -13.36 -2.06
C SER A 93 -2.42 -12.06 -2.79
N THR A 94 -1.81 -10.97 -2.34
CA THR A 94 -1.89 -9.66 -2.98
C THR A 94 -0.50 -9.21 -3.44
N SER A 95 -0.38 -8.65 -4.64
CA SER A 95 0.84 -7.96 -5.08
C SER A 95 0.67 -6.47 -4.83
N GLY A 96 1.05 -6.01 -3.64
CA GLY A 96 0.77 -4.65 -3.19
C GLY A 96 -0.74 -4.37 -3.16
N LEU A 97 -1.17 -3.33 -3.87
CA LEU A 97 -2.57 -2.95 -4.04
C LEU A 97 -3.36 -3.82 -5.03
N ALA A 98 -2.69 -4.68 -5.81
CA ALA A 98 -3.37 -5.61 -6.67
C ALA A 98 -3.87 -6.82 -5.88
N VAL A 99 -5.17 -7.07 -6.00
CA VAL A 99 -5.88 -8.14 -5.32
C VAL A 99 -6.25 -9.23 -6.32
N SER A 100 -5.93 -10.47 -6.01
CA SER A 100 -6.42 -11.61 -6.77
C SER A 100 -7.77 -12.07 -6.26
N PHE A 101 -8.67 -12.37 -7.18
CA PHE A 101 -10.01 -12.88 -6.93
C PHE A 101 -10.15 -14.28 -7.51
N ILE A 102 -10.98 -15.09 -6.85
CA ILE A 102 -11.41 -16.39 -7.36
C ILE A 102 -12.93 -16.40 -7.41
N LEU A 103 -13.46 -16.86 -8.55
CA LEU A 103 -14.87 -17.00 -8.81
C LEU A 103 -15.22 -18.48 -8.84
N ASN A 104 -16.01 -18.92 -7.86
CA ASN A 104 -16.38 -20.31 -7.67
C ASN A 104 -17.87 -20.50 -7.92
N CYS A 105 -18.24 -21.60 -8.57
CA CYS A 105 -19.62 -22.00 -8.71
C CYS A 105 -20.06 -22.90 -7.54
N PHE A 106 -21.29 -22.74 -7.04
CA PHE A 106 -21.78 -23.58 -5.94
C PHE A 106 -22.05 -25.05 -6.33
N GLN A 107 -22.39 -25.29 -7.60
CA GLN A 107 -22.87 -26.60 -8.06
C GLN A 107 -21.91 -27.35 -8.98
N CYS A 108 -21.07 -26.66 -9.75
CA CYS A 108 -20.09 -27.30 -10.63
C CYS A 108 -18.66 -26.90 -10.28
N GLU A 109 -17.69 -27.61 -10.81
CA GLU A 109 -16.25 -27.38 -10.57
C GLU A 109 -15.71 -26.15 -11.33
N TYR A 110 -16.58 -25.26 -11.80
CA TYR A 110 -16.16 -24.04 -12.46
C TYR A 110 -15.47 -23.11 -11.46
N THR A 111 -14.21 -22.81 -11.76
CA THR A 111 -13.34 -21.93 -11.00
C THR A 111 -12.62 -21.00 -11.97
N HIS A 112 -12.60 -19.71 -11.69
CA HIS A 112 -11.84 -18.73 -12.46
C HIS A 112 -11.09 -17.78 -11.54
N GLU A 113 -9.78 -17.69 -11.70
CA GLU A 113 -8.93 -16.73 -10.99
C GLU A 113 -8.63 -15.53 -11.87
N PHE A 114 -8.69 -14.31 -11.31
CA PHE A 114 -8.35 -13.08 -12.02
C PHE A 114 -7.78 -12.03 -11.05
N SER A 115 -7.10 -11.01 -11.59
CA SER A 115 -6.50 -9.92 -10.81
C SER A 115 -7.30 -8.62 -10.97
N SER A 116 -7.30 -7.78 -9.93
CA SER A 116 -7.88 -6.44 -9.93
C SER A 116 -7.12 -5.44 -10.82
N SER A 117 -5.91 -5.79 -11.25
CA SER A 117 -5.05 -4.95 -12.09
C SER A 117 -4.26 -5.82 -13.07
N GLU A 118 -4.04 -5.26 -14.25
CA GLU A 118 -3.07 -5.79 -15.21
C GLU A 118 -1.65 -5.72 -14.64
N PHE A 119 -0.81 -6.64 -15.10
CA PHE A 119 0.62 -6.70 -14.79
C PHE A 119 1.42 -6.27 -16.01
N HIS A 120 2.54 -5.59 -15.76
CA HIS A 120 3.46 -5.22 -16.83
C HIS A 120 4.16 -6.46 -17.39
N GLU A 121 4.30 -6.55 -18.72
CA GLU A 121 4.99 -7.69 -19.35
C GLU A 121 6.44 -7.80 -18.87
N GLY A 122 6.84 -9.00 -18.44
CA GLY A 122 8.19 -9.28 -17.97
C GLY A 122 8.48 -8.90 -16.51
N ILE A 123 7.58 -8.18 -15.83
CA ILE A 123 7.76 -7.76 -14.43
C ILE A 123 6.50 -8.10 -13.62
N GLN A 124 6.64 -8.73 -12.44
CA GLN A 124 5.52 -9.07 -11.55
C GLN A 124 4.96 -7.84 -10.78
N ILE A 125 4.90 -6.68 -11.43
CA ILE A 125 4.36 -5.43 -10.87
C ILE A 125 3.05 -5.10 -11.56
N ALA A 126 2.00 -4.95 -10.75
CA ALA A 126 0.70 -4.51 -11.23
C ALA A 126 0.66 -3.00 -11.50
N THR A 127 -0.03 -2.60 -12.57
CA THR A 127 -0.21 -1.20 -13.00
C THR A 127 -0.76 -0.30 -11.89
N VAL A 128 -1.66 -0.82 -11.04
CA VAL A 128 -2.20 -0.08 -9.89
C VAL A 128 -1.10 0.35 -8.90
N ASN A 129 -0.08 -0.48 -8.69
CA ASN A 129 1.04 -0.13 -7.80
C ASN A 129 1.88 0.97 -8.42
N THR A 130 2.19 0.87 -9.72
CA THR A 130 2.93 1.89 -10.46
C THR A 130 2.22 3.25 -10.34
N ARG A 131 0.91 3.30 -10.62
CA ARG A 131 0.10 4.52 -10.49
C ARG A 131 0.11 5.07 -9.06
N TYR A 132 -0.01 4.18 -8.07
CA TYR A 132 0.02 4.58 -6.67
C TYR A 132 1.34 5.25 -6.27
N PHE A 133 2.47 4.69 -6.71
CA PHE A 133 3.78 5.30 -6.46
C PHE A 133 3.95 6.64 -7.17
N TYR A 134 3.50 6.75 -8.42
CA TYR A 134 3.51 8.02 -9.15
C TYR A 134 2.69 9.09 -8.42
N VAL A 135 1.49 8.76 -7.92
CA VAL A 135 0.68 9.69 -7.14
C VAL A 135 1.45 10.18 -5.91
N LEU A 136 2.01 9.28 -5.11
CA LEU A 136 2.78 9.64 -3.92
C LEU A 136 3.97 10.56 -4.25
N ARG A 137 4.70 10.25 -5.33
CA ARG A 137 5.81 11.09 -5.81
C ARG A 137 5.35 12.47 -6.25
N SER A 138 4.26 12.56 -6.99
CA SER A 138 3.70 13.82 -7.50
C SER A 138 3.24 14.75 -6.38
N ILE A 139 2.73 14.21 -5.27
CA ILE A 139 2.34 14.99 -4.09
C ILE A 139 3.46 15.17 -3.06
N GLY A 140 4.69 14.75 -3.38
CA GLY A 140 5.85 14.86 -2.48
C GLY A 140 5.71 14.03 -1.19
N LYS A 141 4.97 12.92 -1.22
CA LYS A 141 4.77 12.04 -0.07
C LYS A 141 5.53 10.74 -0.22
N GLY A 142 6.13 10.29 0.88
CA GLY A 142 6.89 9.05 0.94
C GLY A 142 6.04 7.82 1.26
N ALA A 143 6.73 6.70 1.41
CA ALA A 143 6.18 5.39 1.74
C ALA A 143 5.25 5.37 2.97
N GLU A 144 5.60 6.12 4.00
CA GLU A 144 4.85 6.17 5.27
C GLU A 144 3.44 6.76 5.09
N ALA A 145 3.34 7.88 4.38
CA ALA A 145 2.06 8.49 4.04
C ALA A 145 1.22 7.54 3.18
N GLY A 146 1.87 6.79 2.27
CA GLY A 146 1.20 5.76 1.50
C GLY A 146 0.65 4.61 2.37
N ARG A 147 1.44 4.09 3.31
CA ARG A 147 0.93 3.05 4.24
C ARG A 147 -0.22 3.57 5.10
N MET A 148 -0.16 4.82 5.55
CA MET A 148 -1.24 5.46 6.29
C MET A 148 -2.51 5.57 5.44
N PHE A 149 -2.40 6.01 4.19
CA PHE A 149 -3.53 6.05 3.25
C PHE A 149 -4.17 4.67 3.09
N CYS A 150 -3.37 3.63 2.81
CA CYS A 150 -3.88 2.26 2.68
C CYS A 150 -4.57 1.78 3.96
N SER A 151 -3.98 2.07 5.12
CA SER A 151 -4.55 1.68 6.41
C SER A 151 -5.90 2.36 6.68
N VAL A 152 -6.04 3.65 6.37
CA VAL A 152 -7.28 4.40 6.59
C VAL A 152 -8.38 3.93 5.63
N MET A 153 -8.00 3.58 4.39
CA MET A 153 -8.92 3.13 3.35
C MET A 153 -9.21 1.61 3.40
N ASN A 154 -8.67 0.88 4.38
CA ASN A 154 -8.74 -0.59 4.47
C ASN A 154 -8.28 -1.29 3.17
N LEU A 155 -7.21 -0.77 2.56
CA LEU A 155 -6.60 -1.33 1.35
C LEU A 155 -5.43 -2.26 1.72
N PRO A 156 -5.06 -3.19 0.83
CA PRO A 156 -3.82 -3.94 0.96
C PRO A 156 -2.61 -3.01 1.15
N GLN A 157 -1.59 -3.51 1.86
CA GLN A 157 -0.37 -2.74 2.04
C GLN A 157 0.36 -2.59 0.70
N PRO A 158 0.91 -1.39 0.40
CA PRO A 158 1.67 -1.19 -0.81
C PRO A 158 2.96 -2.02 -0.79
N LEU A 159 3.50 -2.34 -1.97
CA LEU A 159 4.75 -3.10 -2.09
C LEU A 159 5.87 -2.45 -1.26
N GLN A 160 6.57 -3.27 -0.47
CA GLN A 160 7.59 -2.80 0.48
C GLN A 160 8.89 -2.38 -0.23
N ASP A 161 9.20 -2.98 -1.37
CA ASP A 161 10.45 -2.75 -2.11
C ASP A 161 10.29 -1.65 -3.16
N PHE A 162 10.31 -0.40 -2.69
CA PHE A 162 10.38 0.82 -3.52
C PHE A 162 11.60 0.82 -4.48
N LYS A 163 12.67 0.09 -4.14
CA LYS A 163 13.95 0.12 -4.86
C LYS A 163 13.97 -0.69 -6.15
N THR A 164 13.17 -1.74 -6.25
CA THR A 164 13.14 -2.59 -7.45
C THR A 164 12.32 -1.94 -8.56
N ILE A 165 11.28 -1.20 -8.19
CA ILE A 165 10.34 -0.57 -9.12
C ILE A 165 10.94 0.65 -9.83
N ILE A 166 11.88 1.35 -9.19
CA ILE A 166 12.44 2.62 -9.71
C ILE A 166 13.72 2.40 -10.54
N LYS A 167 14.35 1.22 -10.51
CA LYS A 167 15.56 0.97 -11.32
C LYS A 167 15.26 0.73 -12.79
N ASP A 168 14.03 0.35 -13.11
CA ASP A 168 13.62 -0.05 -14.45
C ASP A 168 12.79 1.04 -15.18
N PHE A 169 12.68 2.25 -14.61
CA PHE A 169 12.05 3.42 -15.22
C PHE A 169 12.97 4.66 -15.20
#